data_AF-A0A7C5XGL7-F1
#
_entry.id   AF-A0A7C5XGL7-F1
#
_cell.length_a   1.000
_cell.length_b   1.000
_cell.length_c   1.000
_cell.angle_alpha   90.00
_cell.angle_beta   90.00
_cell.angle_gamma   90.00
#
_symmetry.space_group_name_H-M   'P 1'
#
loop_
_entity.id
_entity.type
_entity.pdbx_description
1 polymer ?
#
loop_
_entity_poly.entity_id
_entity_poly.type
_entity_poly.pdbx_seq_one_letter_code
_entity_poly.pdbx_strand_id
1 'polypeptide(L)'
;MGANLRGELLRLLREDEEFRLAVMGLLGYADLKSSVDRLVEAVNELTKAVKAHEERLTRVEDRLTRLENAVEELTRAVKSHDERLARLEGAVEELTKAVKAHDERLTRLENAVEELTKAIKAHEDRLTKVEDRLARLENAVEELTKAVKAHEDRLTKVEDRLTRLENAVEELTKAVRSHEERLAKVEERLT
;
A
#
# COMPACT_ATOMS: atom_id res chain seq x y z
N MET A 1 11.24 91.10 -85.69
CA MET A 1 10.19 91.46 -84.71
C MET A 1 10.19 90.60 -83.44
N GLY A 2 10.52 89.30 -83.49
CA GLY A 2 10.51 88.44 -82.29
C GLY A 2 11.51 88.77 -81.17
N ALA A 3 12.68 89.35 -81.48
CA ALA A 3 13.70 89.69 -80.48
C ALA A 3 13.27 90.82 -79.53
N ASN A 4 12.52 91.82 -80.04
CA ASN A 4 11.99 92.92 -79.22
C ASN A 4 10.80 92.49 -78.34
N LEU A 5 9.96 91.57 -78.81
CA LEU A 5 8.82 91.07 -78.04
C LEU A 5 9.25 90.24 -76.83
N ARG A 6 10.25 89.36 -76.99
CA ARG A 6 10.80 88.55 -75.90
C ARG A 6 11.44 89.42 -74.81
N GLY A 7 12.18 90.46 -75.21
CA GLY A 7 12.78 91.42 -74.28
C GLY A 7 11.73 92.16 -73.47
N GLU A 8 10.67 92.64 -74.13
CA GLU A 8 9.58 93.36 -73.45
C GLU A 8 8.75 92.46 -72.53
N LEU A 9 8.45 91.22 -72.94
CA LEU A 9 7.79 90.22 -72.07
C LEU A 9 8.60 89.93 -70.81
N LEU A 10 9.93 89.77 -70.92
CA LEU A 10 10.80 89.54 -69.77
C LEU A 10 10.91 90.77 -68.86
N ARG A 11 10.88 91.99 -69.43
CA ARG A 11 10.85 93.24 -68.67
C ARG A 11 9.55 93.37 -67.88
N LEU A 12 8.39 93.17 -68.54
CA LEU A 12 7.07 93.19 -67.89
C LEU A 12 6.97 92.12 -66.81
N LEU A 13 7.47 90.89 -67.04
CA LEU A 13 7.52 89.86 -65.99
C LEU A 13 8.37 90.27 -64.77
N ARG A 14 9.38 91.14 -64.92
CA ARG A 14 10.26 91.57 -63.80
C ARG A 14 9.80 92.85 -63.11
N GLU A 15 9.22 93.78 -63.84
CA GLU A 15 8.93 95.14 -63.35
C GLU A 15 7.44 95.36 -63.08
N ASP A 16 6.55 94.66 -63.80
CA ASP A 16 5.09 94.80 -63.70
C ASP A 16 4.50 93.65 -62.87
N GLU A 17 3.92 93.97 -61.73
CA GLU A 17 3.30 93.00 -60.82
C GLU A 17 1.99 92.45 -61.37
N GLU A 18 1.16 93.29 -61.99
CA GLU A 18 -0.15 92.91 -62.50
C GLU A 18 0.00 91.95 -63.70
N PHE A 19 0.91 92.27 -64.61
CA PHE A 19 1.26 91.39 -65.73
C PHE A 19 1.83 90.05 -65.26
N ARG A 20 2.72 90.06 -64.25
CA ARG A 20 3.29 88.83 -63.66
C ARG A 20 2.22 87.95 -63.02
N LEU A 21 1.29 88.55 -62.25
CA LEU A 21 0.18 87.82 -61.62
C LEU A 21 -0.78 87.23 -62.66
N ALA A 22 -1.11 87.97 -63.73
CA ALA A 22 -1.94 87.47 -64.82
C ALA A 22 -1.30 86.27 -65.54
N VAL A 23 0.01 86.34 -65.83
CA VAL A 23 0.75 85.22 -66.42
C VAL A 23 0.83 84.03 -65.46
N MET A 24 1.06 84.26 -64.16
CA MET A 24 1.02 83.20 -63.14
C MET A 24 -0.35 82.52 -63.05
N GLY A 25 -1.43 83.28 -63.20
CA GLY A 25 -2.80 82.76 -63.28
C GLY A 25 -3.04 81.91 -64.53
N LEU A 26 -2.67 82.41 -65.72
CA LEU A 26 -2.82 81.69 -66.99
C LEU A 26 -2.00 80.39 -67.06
N LEU A 27 -0.82 80.38 -66.43
CA LEU A 27 0.03 79.20 -66.31
C LEU A 27 -0.36 78.27 -65.15
N GLY A 28 -1.42 78.58 -64.39
CA GLY A 28 -1.92 77.75 -63.30
C GLY A 28 -0.97 77.64 -62.10
N TYR A 29 -0.05 78.60 -61.91
CA TYR A 29 0.97 78.53 -60.86
C TYR A 29 0.37 78.49 -59.45
N ALA A 30 -0.74 79.19 -59.23
CA ALA A 30 -1.44 79.19 -57.93
C ALA A 30 -2.04 77.81 -57.58
N ASP A 31 -2.63 77.14 -58.56
CA ASP A 31 -3.18 75.78 -58.39
C ASP A 31 -2.07 74.75 -58.19
N LEU A 32 -0.96 74.90 -58.92
CA LEU A 32 0.22 74.06 -58.76
C LEU A 32 0.84 74.23 -57.36
N LYS A 33 1.03 75.46 -56.90
CA LYS A 33 1.55 75.74 -55.55
C LYS A 33 0.65 75.14 -54.47
N SER A 34 -0.66 75.35 -54.58
CA SER A 34 -1.64 74.76 -53.64
C SER A 34 -1.60 73.23 -53.64
N SER A 35 -1.41 72.61 -54.82
CA SER A 35 -1.28 71.15 -54.93
C SER A 35 0.02 70.65 -54.31
N VAL A 36 1.13 71.38 -54.49
CA VAL A 36 2.42 71.07 -53.84
C VAL A 36 2.30 71.20 -52.33
N ASP A 37 1.67 72.26 -51.81
CA ASP A 37 1.49 72.44 -50.37
C ASP A 37 0.68 71.27 -49.76
N ARG A 38 -0.42 70.85 -50.41
CA ARG A 38 -1.18 69.65 -50.00
C ARG A 38 -0.36 68.37 -50.06
N LEU A 39 0.51 68.21 -51.07
CA LEU A 39 1.40 67.05 -51.16
C LEU A 39 2.42 67.05 -50.02
N VAL A 40 2.98 68.21 -49.67
CA VAL A 40 3.91 68.35 -48.53
C VAL A 40 3.20 67.97 -47.22
N GLU A 41 1.96 68.43 -47.02
CA GLU A 41 1.16 68.02 -45.86
C GLU A 41 0.90 66.51 -45.84
N ALA A 42 0.48 65.92 -46.96
CA ALA A 42 0.24 64.48 -47.06
C ALA A 42 1.51 63.65 -46.80
N VAL A 43 2.67 64.08 -47.30
CA VAL A 43 3.97 63.43 -47.05
C VAL A 43 4.36 63.55 -45.58
N ASN A 44 4.11 64.68 -44.93
CA ASN A 44 4.38 64.86 -43.50
C ASN A 44 3.50 63.93 -42.64
N GLU A 45 2.22 63.78 -42.97
CA GLU A 45 1.32 62.85 -42.27
C GLU A 45 1.72 61.39 -42.52
N LEU A 46 2.10 61.03 -43.75
CA LEU A 46 2.63 59.70 -44.05
C LEU A 46 3.91 59.42 -43.26
N THR A 47 4.81 60.39 -43.14
CA THR A 47 6.05 60.26 -42.36
C THR A 47 5.75 60.01 -40.88
N LYS A 48 4.75 60.68 -40.30
CA LYS A 48 4.31 60.42 -38.93
C LYS A 48 3.72 59.00 -38.78
N ALA A 49 2.89 58.58 -39.73
CA ALA A 49 2.30 57.26 -39.73
C ALA A 49 3.36 56.15 -39.83
N VAL A 50 4.37 56.32 -40.68
CA VAL A 50 5.51 55.39 -40.81
C VAL A 50 6.26 55.26 -39.49
N LYS A 51 6.60 56.37 -38.83
CA LYS A 51 7.26 56.34 -37.51
C LYS A 51 6.42 55.61 -36.45
N ALA A 52 5.11 55.87 -36.42
CA ALA A 52 4.21 55.17 -35.51
C ALA A 52 4.12 53.65 -35.81
N HIS A 53 4.24 53.26 -37.09
CA HIS A 53 4.30 51.85 -37.47
C HIS A 53 5.62 51.19 -37.08
N GLU A 54 6.75 51.89 -37.23
CA GLU A 54 8.07 51.40 -36.76
C GLU A 54 8.06 51.14 -35.25
N GLU A 55 7.52 52.06 -34.45
CA GLU A 55 7.36 51.87 -33.00
C GLU A 55 6.42 50.71 -32.64
N ARG A 56 5.41 50.45 -33.47
CA ARG A 56 4.52 49.30 -33.27
C ARG A 56 5.21 47.99 -33.63
N LEU A 57 6.04 47.98 -34.67
CA LEU A 57 6.81 46.80 -35.09
C LEU A 57 7.80 46.40 -33.99
N THR A 58 8.56 47.34 -33.44
CA THR A 58 9.50 47.05 -32.34
C THR A 58 8.78 46.48 -31.11
N ARG A 59 7.60 47.01 -30.75
CA ARG A 59 6.79 46.43 -29.67
C ARG A 59 6.29 45.02 -29.97
N VAL A 60 6.01 44.71 -31.23
CA VAL A 60 5.59 43.35 -31.64
C VAL A 60 6.77 42.39 -31.57
N GLU A 61 7.95 42.80 -32.01
CA GLU A 61 9.20 42.02 -31.89
C GLU A 61 9.51 41.70 -30.43
N ASP A 62 9.47 42.69 -29.54
CA ASP A 62 9.66 42.49 -28.09
C ASP A 62 8.66 41.48 -27.50
N ARG A 63 7.39 41.56 -27.93
CA ARG A 63 6.36 40.62 -27.49
C ARG A 63 6.60 39.22 -28.03
N LEU A 64 7.08 39.10 -29.26
CA LEU A 64 7.38 37.81 -29.87
C LEU A 64 8.53 37.13 -29.11
N THR A 65 9.61 37.84 -28.82
CA THR A 65 10.74 37.29 -28.03
C THR A 65 10.30 36.85 -26.64
N ARG A 66 9.40 37.60 -25.98
CA ARG A 66 8.85 37.18 -24.68
C ARG A 66 8.01 35.91 -24.79
N LEU A 67 7.23 35.77 -25.85
CA LEU A 67 6.43 34.57 -26.10
C LEU A 67 7.31 33.36 -26.41
N GLU A 68 8.37 33.52 -27.20
CA GLU A 68 9.35 32.47 -27.49
C GLU A 68 9.98 31.93 -26.20
N ASN A 69 10.44 32.82 -25.32
CA ASN A 69 10.99 32.44 -24.02
C ASN A 69 9.97 31.69 -23.15
N ALA A 70 8.71 32.17 -23.10
CA ALA A 70 7.66 31.50 -22.34
C ALA A 70 7.32 30.11 -22.89
N VAL A 71 7.34 29.94 -24.21
CA VAL A 71 7.13 28.63 -24.86
C VAL A 71 8.28 27.67 -24.54
N GLU A 72 9.53 28.15 -24.50
CA GLU A 72 10.65 27.31 -24.08
C GLU A 72 10.54 26.86 -22.62
N GLU A 73 10.17 27.76 -21.71
CA GLU A 73 9.96 27.44 -20.30
C GLU A 73 8.84 26.41 -20.11
N LEU A 74 7.71 26.59 -20.79
CA LEU A 74 6.61 25.63 -20.78
C LEU A 74 7.04 24.27 -21.33
N THR A 75 7.85 24.25 -22.39
CA THR A 75 8.39 23.01 -22.96
C THR A 75 9.26 22.26 -21.94
N ARG A 76 10.12 22.97 -21.22
CA ARG A 76 10.95 22.40 -20.14
C ARG A 76 10.08 21.86 -19.00
N ALA A 77 9.04 22.60 -18.60
CA ALA A 77 8.12 22.18 -17.56
C ALA A 77 7.34 20.92 -17.93
N VAL A 78 6.83 20.83 -19.17
CA VAL A 78 6.14 19.64 -19.70
C VAL A 78 7.07 18.43 -19.65
N LYS A 79 8.31 18.55 -20.15
CA LYS A 79 9.28 17.45 -20.10
C LYS A 79 9.56 16.97 -18.67
N SER A 80 9.69 17.90 -17.72
CA SER A 80 9.87 17.55 -16.30
C SER A 80 8.65 16.83 -15.72
N HIS A 81 7.44 17.22 -16.11
CA HIS A 81 6.22 16.53 -15.70
C HIS A 81 6.15 15.12 -16.30
N ASP A 82 6.51 14.91 -17.56
CA ASP A 82 6.54 13.59 -18.19
C ASP A 82 7.50 12.65 -17.45
N GLU A 83 8.70 13.12 -17.09
CA GLU A 83 9.65 12.35 -16.30
C GLU A 83 9.11 11.99 -14.90
N ARG A 84 8.36 12.91 -14.27
CA ARG A 84 7.71 12.64 -12.98
C ARG A 84 6.58 11.62 -13.10
N LEU A 85 5.78 11.70 -14.17
CA LEU A 85 4.71 10.75 -14.45
C LEU A 85 5.27 9.34 -14.66
N ALA A 86 6.32 9.18 -15.47
CA ALA A 86 6.98 7.89 -15.67
C ALA A 86 7.51 7.27 -14.36
N ARG A 87 8.05 8.10 -13.45
CA ARG A 87 8.47 7.63 -12.11
C ARG A 87 7.29 7.20 -11.25
N LEU A 88 6.17 7.93 -11.30
CA LEU A 88 4.96 7.57 -10.56
C LEU A 88 4.34 6.28 -11.09
N GLU A 89 4.31 6.08 -12.41
CA GLU A 89 3.85 4.84 -13.04
C GLU A 89 4.67 3.64 -12.55
N GLY A 90 6.01 3.75 -12.54
CA GLY A 90 6.88 2.71 -12.00
C GLY A 90 6.63 2.42 -10.51
N ALA A 91 6.43 3.47 -9.69
CA ALA A 91 6.13 3.31 -8.28
C ALA A 91 4.78 2.60 -8.04
N VAL A 92 3.76 2.91 -8.86
CA VAL A 92 2.45 2.26 -8.80
C VAL A 92 2.54 0.78 -9.20
N GLU A 93 3.35 0.45 -10.20
CA GLU A 93 3.57 -0.94 -10.60
C GLU A 93 4.21 -1.76 -9.47
N GLU A 94 5.25 -1.23 -8.83
CA GLU A 94 5.91 -1.89 -7.70
C GLU A 94 4.98 -2.04 -6.49
N LEU A 95 4.19 -1.02 -6.17
CA LEU A 95 3.15 -1.13 -5.12
C LEU A 95 2.12 -2.21 -5.46
N THR A 96 1.72 -2.32 -6.72
CA THR A 96 0.78 -3.36 -7.18
C THR A 96 1.37 -4.77 -7.00
N LYS A 97 2.65 -4.96 -7.31
CA LYS A 97 3.36 -6.23 -7.06
C LYS A 97 3.43 -6.54 -5.57
N ALA A 98 3.76 -5.55 -4.74
CA ALA A 98 3.84 -5.72 -3.29
C ALA A 98 2.48 -6.12 -2.67
N VAL A 99 1.39 -5.47 -3.10
CA VAL A 99 0.03 -5.81 -2.64
C VAL A 99 -0.32 -7.26 -2.99
N LYS A 100 -0.09 -7.70 -4.24
CA LYS A 100 -0.34 -9.10 -4.63
C LYS A 100 0.46 -10.09 -3.78
N ALA A 101 1.73 -9.80 -3.51
CA ALA A 101 2.56 -10.66 -2.66
C ALA A 101 2.06 -10.70 -1.20
N HIS A 102 1.51 -9.60 -0.69
CA HIS A 102 0.88 -9.56 0.63
C HIS A 102 -0.42 -10.37 0.67
N ASP A 103 -1.26 -10.28 -0.36
CA ASP A 103 -2.50 -11.06 -0.45
C ASP A 103 -2.20 -12.58 -0.45
N GLU A 104 -1.22 -13.03 -1.24
CA GLU A 104 -0.80 -14.43 -1.22
C GLU A 104 -0.30 -14.89 0.16
N ARG A 105 0.43 -14.02 0.88
CA ARG A 105 0.90 -14.31 2.24
C ARG A 105 -0.25 -14.40 3.23
N LEU A 106 -1.26 -13.53 3.10
CA LEU A 106 -2.45 -13.57 3.94
C LEU A 106 -3.22 -14.87 3.73
N THR A 107 -3.46 -15.29 2.49
CA THR A 107 -4.11 -16.57 2.20
C THR A 107 -3.34 -17.76 2.78
N ARG A 108 -2.01 -17.75 2.72
CA ARG A 108 -1.19 -18.82 3.36
C ARG A 108 -1.33 -18.82 4.89
N LEU A 109 -1.39 -17.64 5.52
CA LEU A 109 -1.60 -17.51 6.96
C LEU A 109 -3.00 -17.97 7.38
N GLU A 110 -4.03 -17.63 6.63
CA GLU A 110 -5.41 -18.08 6.86
C GLU A 110 -5.49 -19.62 6.86
N ASN A 111 -4.90 -20.26 5.84
CA ASN A 111 -4.84 -21.72 5.76
C ASN A 111 -4.07 -22.34 6.95
N ALA A 112 -2.94 -21.73 7.34
CA ALA A 112 -2.17 -22.21 8.48
C ALA A 112 -2.94 -22.10 9.81
N VAL A 113 -3.71 -21.02 10.00
CA VAL A 113 -4.59 -20.84 11.17
C VAL A 113 -5.71 -21.85 11.18
N GLU A 114 -6.30 -22.18 10.03
CA GLU A 114 -7.33 -23.21 9.92
C GLU A 114 -6.79 -24.59 10.32
N GLU A 115 -5.61 -24.96 9.83
CA GLU A 115 -4.97 -26.24 10.17
C GLU A 115 -4.58 -26.32 11.66
N LEU A 116 -4.07 -25.23 12.24
CA LEU A 116 -3.81 -25.17 13.68
C LEU A 116 -5.10 -25.31 14.50
N THR A 117 -6.20 -24.71 14.04
CA THR A 117 -7.52 -24.83 14.69
C THR A 117 -8.02 -26.28 14.66
N LYS A 118 -7.84 -26.99 13.55
CA LYS A 118 -8.16 -28.43 13.45
C LYS A 118 -7.29 -29.26 14.38
N ALA A 119 -6.00 -28.97 14.43
CA ALA A 119 -5.06 -29.68 15.31
C ALA A 119 -5.41 -29.50 16.80
N ILE A 120 -5.76 -28.26 17.21
CA ILE A 120 -6.19 -27.97 18.59
C ILE A 120 -7.43 -28.79 18.96
N LYS A 121 -8.47 -28.80 18.12
CA LYS A 121 -9.68 -29.61 18.36
C LYS A 121 -9.37 -31.11 18.50
N ALA A 122 -8.50 -31.63 17.64
CA ALA A 122 -8.08 -33.03 17.72
C ALA A 122 -7.29 -33.33 19.01
N HIS A 123 -6.52 -32.36 19.52
CA HIS A 123 -5.84 -32.49 20.80
C HIS A 123 -6.81 -32.42 21.99
N GLU A 124 -7.81 -31.54 21.95
CA GLU A 124 -8.88 -31.47 22.96
C GLU A 124 -9.64 -32.81 23.05
N ASP A 125 -10.06 -33.38 21.92
CA ASP A 125 -10.74 -34.69 21.88
C ASP A 125 -9.87 -35.82 22.46
N ARG A 126 -8.55 -35.76 22.22
CA ARG A 126 -7.60 -36.74 22.78
C ARG A 126 -7.44 -36.57 24.27
N LEU A 127 -7.43 -35.33 24.77
CA LEU A 127 -7.33 -35.03 26.19
C LEU A 127 -8.55 -35.58 26.94
N THR A 128 -9.76 -35.32 26.44
CA THR A 128 -10.99 -35.86 27.03
C THR A 128 -10.98 -37.39 27.10
N LYS A 129 -10.50 -38.08 26.05
CA LYS A 129 -10.34 -39.54 26.07
C LYS A 129 -9.31 -40.03 27.10
N VAL A 130 -8.27 -39.25 27.36
CA VAL A 130 -7.28 -39.57 28.40
C VAL A 130 -7.88 -39.37 29.79
N GLU A 131 -8.62 -38.29 30.01
CA GLU A 131 -9.35 -38.03 31.27
C GLU A 131 -10.33 -39.16 31.58
N ASP A 132 -11.13 -39.59 30.60
CA ASP A 132 -12.05 -40.74 30.75
C ASP A 132 -11.32 -42.04 31.13
N ARG A 133 -10.14 -42.28 30.54
CA ARG A 133 -9.33 -43.47 30.85
C ARG A 133 -8.74 -43.41 32.24
N LEU A 134 -8.28 -42.23 32.67
CA LEU A 134 -7.78 -42.02 34.03
C LEU A 134 -8.88 -42.27 35.06
N ALA A 135 -10.08 -41.71 34.87
CA ALA A 135 -11.21 -41.96 35.76
C ALA A 135 -11.56 -43.46 35.87
N ARG A 136 -11.50 -44.20 34.76
CA ARG A 136 -11.70 -45.67 34.78
C ARG A 136 -10.60 -46.41 35.54
N LEU A 137 -9.35 -45.98 35.39
CA LEU A 137 -8.23 -46.58 36.11
C LEU A 137 -8.30 -46.28 37.61
N GLU A 138 -8.67 -45.07 38.00
CA GLU A 138 -8.89 -44.69 39.40
C GLU A 138 -9.94 -45.60 40.06
N ASN A 139 -11.09 -45.79 39.40
CA ASN A 139 -12.12 -46.71 39.88
C ASN A 139 -11.62 -48.16 39.98
N ALA A 140 -10.86 -48.64 38.98
CA ALA A 140 -10.30 -49.99 39.01
C ALA A 140 -9.29 -50.19 40.16
N VAL A 141 -8.47 -49.18 40.44
CA VAL A 141 -7.52 -49.19 41.57
C VAL A 141 -8.28 -49.21 42.91
N GLU A 142 -9.37 -48.46 43.03
CA GLU A 142 -10.21 -48.48 44.23
C GLU A 142 -10.81 -49.87 44.49
N GLU A 143 -11.35 -50.52 43.44
CA GLU A 143 -11.91 -51.87 43.55
C GLU A 143 -10.84 -52.92 43.87
N LEU A 144 -9.65 -52.83 43.25
CA LEU A 144 -8.51 -53.69 43.61
C LEU A 144 -8.09 -53.50 45.08
N THR A 145 -8.09 -52.26 45.57
CA THR A 145 -7.78 -51.96 46.97
C THR A 145 -8.78 -52.62 47.92
N LYS A 146 -10.08 -52.56 47.60
CA LYS A 146 -11.13 -53.27 48.37
C LYS A 146 -10.92 -54.78 48.33
N ALA A 147 -10.61 -55.34 47.16
CA ALA A 147 -10.38 -56.77 46.99
C ALA A 147 -9.17 -57.26 47.80
N VAL A 148 -8.05 -56.51 47.78
CA VAL A 148 -6.85 -56.80 48.58
C VAL A 148 -7.21 -56.83 50.07
N LYS A 149 -7.92 -55.82 50.57
CA LYS A 149 -8.35 -55.78 51.98
C LYS A 149 -9.23 -56.98 52.36
N ALA A 150 -10.16 -57.35 51.50
CA ALA A 150 -11.00 -58.53 51.72
C ALA A 150 -10.18 -59.85 51.72
N HIS A 151 -9.12 -59.92 50.90
CA HIS A 151 -8.20 -61.05 50.91
C HIS A 151 -7.34 -61.10 52.19
N GLU A 152 -6.87 -59.95 52.69
CA GLU A 152 -6.17 -59.85 53.98
C GLU A 152 -7.06 -60.33 55.13
N ASP A 153 -8.32 -59.89 55.19
CA ASP A 153 -9.31 -60.35 56.20
C ASP A 153 -9.58 -61.86 56.11
N ARG A 154 -9.54 -62.44 54.91
CA ARG A 154 -9.69 -63.89 54.73
C ARG A 154 -8.44 -64.65 55.17
N LEU A 155 -7.25 -64.10 54.94
CA LEU A 155 -5.99 -64.70 55.33
C LEU A 155 -5.89 -64.81 56.85
N THR A 156 -6.19 -63.72 57.57
CA THR A 156 -6.22 -63.71 59.04
C THR A 156 -7.18 -64.75 59.61
N LYS A 157 -8.37 -64.89 59.02
CA LYS A 157 -9.32 -65.94 59.42
C LYS A 157 -8.80 -67.37 59.16
N VAL A 158 -8.00 -67.57 58.11
CA VAL A 158 -7.37 -68.87 57.82
C VAL A 158 -6.26 -69.14 58.84
N GLU A 159 -5.43 -68.16 59.16
CA GLU A 159 -4.39 -68.25 60.20
C GLU A 159 -4.99 -68.61 61.57
N ASP A 160 -6.09 -67.97 61.96
CA ASP A 160 -6.83 -68.30 63.19
C ASP A 160 -7.31 -69.76 63.20
N ARG A 161 -7.83 -70.25 62.07
CA ARG A 161 -8.30 -71.64 61.94
C ARG A 161 -7.15 -72.63 61.99
N LEU A 162 -6.01 -72.29 61.39
CA LEU A 162 -4.80 -73.12 61.41
C LEU A 162 -4.32 -73.28 62.85
N THR A 163 -4.21 -72.16 63.58
CA THR A 163 -3.83 -72.15 65.00
C THR A 163 -4.77 -73.02 65.85
N ARG A 164 -6.08 -72.97 65.61
CA ARG A 164 -7.05 -73.83 66.31
C ARG A 164 -6.88 -75.31 65.97
N LEU A 165 -6.60 -75.64 64.71
CA LEU A 165 -6.34 -77.01 64.29
C LEU A 165 -5.03 -77.55 64.89
N GLU A 166 -3.98 -76.74 64.93
CA GLU A 166 -2.70 -77.08 65.59
C GLU A 166 -2.93 -77.43 67.06
N ASN A 167 -3.66 -76.58 67.79
CA ASN A 167 -4.02 -76.86 69.18
C ASN A 167 -4.85 -78.16 69.33
N ALA A 168 -5.82 -78.39 68.44
CA ALA A 168 -6.64 -79.60 68.46
C ALA A 168 -5.82 -80.88 68.18
N VAL A 169 -4.87 -80.82 67.25
CA VAL A 169 -3.93 -81.91 66.95
C VAL A 169 -3.02 -82.17 68.14
N GLU A 170 -2.54 -81.14 68.84
CA GLU A 170 -1.74 -81.29 70.05
C GLU A 170 -2.52 -82.03 71.16
N GLU A 171 -3.78 -81.64 71.39
CA GLU A 171 -4.66 -82.28 72.37
C GLU A 171 -4.99 -83.73 71.98
N LEU A 172 -5.28 -84.02 70.71
CA LEU A 172 -5.45 -85.39 70.22
C LEU A 172 -4.17 -86.22 70.43
N THR A 173 -3.00 -85.64 70.20
CA THR A 173 -1.71 -86.31 70.41
C THR A 173 -1.48 -86.64 71.89
N LYS A 174 -1.88 -85.75 72.81
CA LYS A 174 -1.87 -86.02 74.27
C LYS A 174 -2.85 -87.13 74.63
N ALA A 175 -4.07 -87.10 74.08
CA ALA A 175 -5.10 -88.11 74.31
C ALA A 175 -4.66 -89.49 73.83
N VAL A 176 -4.08 -89.59 72.62
CA VAL A 176 -3.52 -90.84 72.07
C VAL A 176 -2.43 -91.38 72.99
N ARG A 177 -1.46 -90.56 73.42
CA ARG A 177 -0.43 -90.98 74.39
C ARG A 177 -1.03 -91.53 75.68
N SER A 178 -2.04 -90.85 76.23
CA SER A 178 -2.74 -91.32 77.43
C SER A 178 -3.46 -92.65 77.21
N HIS A 179 -4.08 -92.85 76.05
CA HIS A 179 -4.72 -94.12 75.67
C HIS A 179 -3.70 -95.24 75.49
N GLU A 180 -2.55 -94.98 74.87
CA GLU A 180 -1.44 -95.93 74.74
C GLU A 180 -0.92 -96.36 76.11
N GLU A 181 -0.67 -95.42 77.04
CA GLU A 181 -0.27 -95.73 78.42
C GLU A 181 -1.31 -96.59 79.16
N ARG A 182 -2.61 -96.32 78.95
CA ARG A 182 -3.69 -97.11 79.53
C ARG A 182 -3.76 -98.52 78.95
N LEU A 183 -3.57 -98.67 77.63
CA LEU A 183 -3.53 -99.97 76.97
C LEU A 183 -2.35 -100.80 77.49
N ALA A 184 -1.15 -100.22 77.58
CA ALA A 184 0.02 -100.89 78.15
C ALA A 184 -0.25 -101.41 79.57
N LYS A 185 -0.90 -100.62 80.43
CA LYS A 185 -1.30 -101.06 81.79
C LYS A 185 -2.34 -102.19 81.78
N VAL A 186 -3.24 -102.22 80.81
CA VAL A 186 -4.24 -103.30 80.68
C VAL A 186 -3.57 -104.58 80.18
N GLU A 187 -2.64 -104.47 79.23
CA GLU A 187 -1.85 -105.60 78.72
C GLU A 187 -0.97 -106.23 79.81
N GLU A 188 -0.31 -105.41 80.64
CA GLU A 188 0.46 -105.88 81.81
C GLU A 188 -0.39 -106.63 82.84
N ARG A 189 -1.69 -106.29 82.98
CA ARG A 189 -2.61 -106.97 83.90
C ARG A 189 -3.18 -108.28 83.36
N LEU A 190 -3.10 -108.49 82.05
CA LEU A 190 -3.64 -109.67 81.35
C LEU A 190 -2.54 -110.71 81.05
N THR A 191 -1.28 -110.39 81.32
CA THR A 191 -0.11 -111.27 81.22
C THR A 191 0.34 -111.74 82.59
#